data_AF-A0A949X4I2-F1
#
_entry.id   AF-A0A949X4I2-F1
#
_cell.length_a   1.000
_cell.length_b   1.000
_cell.length_c   1.000
_cell.angle_alpha   90.00
_cell.angle_beta   90.00
_cell.angle_gamma   90.00
#
_symmetry.space_group_name_H-M   'P 1'
#
loop_
_entity.id
_entity.type
_entity.pdbx_description
1 polymer ?
#
loop_
_entity_poly.entity_id
_entity_poly.type
_entity_poly.pdbx_seq_one_letter_code
_entity_poly.pdbx_strand_id
1 'polypeptide(L)'
;MKLNEDLNTNRNDFIEKSKKFIHAVTAKICKKNLQWENDDELSIALIAFNKACESYIEDKGNFFSYSKVLIKNSLIDYFRKNSNNPYLTFDDENSQLEYIDNKNSLTNYEIEQENLRRSEEIIAFNNELQKYNLSFEVLASSSPTHRDTKDKLLTLAFICSKESSILEYIHKSKMIPVKQICILTNSNRKLIEKWRRYILALILILSNEEYAYIRSYLNIKVGEKD
;
A
#
# COMPACT_ATOMS: atom_id res chain seq x y z
N MET A 1 29.50 -18.89 19.08
CA MET A 1 30.11 -17.86 19.93
C MET A 1 29.51 -16.54 19.45
N LYS A 2 28.71 -15.90 20.31
CA LYS A 2 27.62 -15.00 19.92
C LYS A 2 28.14 -13.69 19.33
N LEU A 3 27.84 -13.44 18.05
CA LEU A 3 28.14 -12.18 17.35
C LEU A 3 27.57 -10.95 18.10
N ASN A 4 26.47 -11.14 18.82
CA ASN A 4 25.83 -10.10 19.64
C ASN A 4 26.57 -9.74 20.95
N GLU A 5 27.41 -10.63 21.50
CA GLU A 5 28.22 -10.31 22.70
C GLU A 5 29.48 -9.50 22.33
N ASP A 6 30.06 -9.74 21.15
CA ASP A 6 31.21 -8.98 20.63
C ASP A 6 30.82 -7.59 20.09
N LEU A 7 29.63 -7.45 19.47
CA LEU A 7 29.11 -6.18 18.95
C LEU A 7 28.88 -5.12 20.04
N ASN A 8 28.60 -5.54 21.28
CA ASN A 8 28.32 -4.63 22.39
C ASN A 8 29.55 -4.27 23.23
N THR A 9 30.55 -5.15 23.31
CA THR A 9 31.72 -4.96 24.19
C THR A 9 32.91 -4.33 23.46
N ASN A 10 33.03 -4.54 22.14
CA ASN A 10 34.19 -4.10 21.35
C ASN A 10 33.81 -3.47 19.99
N ARG A 11 32.71 -2.71 19.98
CA ARG A 11 32.11 -2.09 18.79
C ARG A 11 33.08 -1.22 17.99
N ASN A 12 33.86 -0.41 18.70
CA ASN A 12 34.83 0.49 18.06
C ASN A 12 35.95 -0.30 17.38
N ASP A 13 36.42 -1.39 17.98
CA ASP A 13 37.44 -2.28 17.39
C ASP A 13 36.90 -3.03 16.16
N PHE A 14 35.63 -3.45 16.19
CA PHE A 14 34.98 -4.06 15.04
C PHE A 14 34.80 -3.08 13.87
N ILE A 15 34.42 -1.83 14.15
CA ILE A 15 34.32 -0.77 13.15
C ILE A 15 35.70 -0.45 12.58
N GLU A 16 36.72 -0.36 13.43
CA GLU A 16 38.10 -0.09 13.03
C GLU A 16 38.64 -1.17 12.08
N LYS A 17 38.45 -2.45 12.44
CA LYS A 17 38.79 -3.61 11.60
C LYS A 17 38.03 -3.62 10.28
N SER A 18 36.79 -3.11 10.28
CA SER A 18 35.91 -3.05 9.12
C SER A 18 36.14 -1.82 8.23
N LYS A 19 37.00 -0.86 8.61
CA LYS A 19 37.27 0.34 7.80
C LYS A 19 37.71 0.03 6.38
N LYS A 20 38.54 -1.00 6.16
CA LYS A 20 38.95 -1.42 4.81
C LYS A 20 37.77 -1.91 3.97
N PHE A 21 36.82 -2.61 4.59
CA PHE A 21 35.60 -3.05 3.93
C PHE A 21 34.69 -1.86 3.60
N ILE A 22 34.47 -0.96 4.56
CA ILE A 22 33.65 0.25 4.37
C ILE A 22 34.23 1.10 3.24
N HIS A 23 35.55 1.31 3.23
CA HIS A 23 36.25 2.04 2.18
C HIS A 23 36.06 1.38 0.81
N ALA A 24 36.33 0.08 0.70
CA ALA A 24 36.17 -0.65 -0.57
C ALA A 24 34.73 -0.59 -1.10
N VAL A 25 33.73 -0.71 -0.22
CA VAL A 25 32.31 -0.64 -0.59
C VAL A 25 31.94 0.78 -1.04
N THR A 26 32.35 1.79 -0.29
CA THR A 26 32.03 3.20 -0.58
C THR A 26 32.72 3.66 -1.86
N ALA A 27 34.01 3.36 -2.03
CA ALA A 27 34.76 3.65 -3.24
C ALA A 27 34.15 2.96 -4.47
N LYS A 28 33.68 1.72 -4.32
CA LYS A 28 32.97 1.00 -5.38
C LYS A 28 31.64 1.66 -5.75
N ILE A 29 30.87 2.12 -4.76
CA ILE A 29 29.58 2.79 -4.98
C ILE A 29 29.79 4.17 -5.64
N CYS A 30 30.75 4.96 -5.16
CA CYS A 30 31.04 6.30 -5.67
C CYS A 30 31.88 6.30 -6.95
N LYS A 31 32.45 5.16 -7.36
CA LYS A 31 33.38 4.99 -8.50
C LYS A 31 34.54 5.99 -8.49
N LYS A 32 34.98 6.40 -7.30
CA LYS A 32 36.06 7.36 -7.07
C LYS A 32 37.00 6.80 -6.01
N ASN A 33 38.29 7.12 -6.11
CA ASN A 33 39.22 6.88 -5.03
C ASN A 33 38.96 7.89 -3.92
N LEU A 34 38.45 7.41 -2.79
CA LEU A 34 38.09 8.22 -1.63
C LEU A 34 39.24 8.25 -0.62
N GLN A 35 39.40 9.38 0.06
CA GLN A 35 40.35 9.62 1.13
C GLN A 35 39.59 9.96 2.42
N TRP A 36 39.92 9.27 3.51
CA TRP A 36 39.24 9.44 4.80
C TRP A 36 39.31 10.87 5.36
N GLU A 37 40.34 11.61 4.98
CA GLU A 37 40.58 12.98 5.47
C GLU A 37 39.77 14.03 4.72
N ASN A 38 39.31 13.75 3.50
CA ASN A 38 38.79 14.76 2.57
C ASN A 38 37.41 14.44 1.97
N ASP A 39 36.95 13.19 2.01
CA ASP A 39 35.69 12.79 1.37
C ASP A 39 34.62 12.45 2.43
N ASP A 40 33.56 13.26 2.47
CA ASP A 40 32.43 13.14 3.39
C ASP A 40 31.68 11.80 3.23
N GLU A 41 31.73 11.20 2.04
CA GLU A 41 31.11 9.92 1.70
C GLU A 41 31.57 8.81 2.65
N LEU A 42 32.85 8.78 3.00
CA LEU A 42 33.39 7.76 3.91
C LEU A 42 32.87 7.95 5.34
N SER A 43 32.68 9.19 5.77
CA SER A 43 32.08 9.52 7.07
C SER A 43 30.61 9.08 7.12
N ILE A 44 29.85 9.34 6.06
CA ILE A 44 28.45 8.88 5.93
C ILE A 44 28.37 7.36 5.94
N ALA A 45 29.23 6.68 5.18
CA ALA A 45 29.29 5.22 5.16
C ALA A 45 29.63 4.63 6.55
N LEU A 46 30.54 5.27 7.28
CA LEU A 46 30.91 4.85 8.63
C LEU A 46 29.73 4.97 9.61
N ILE A 47 28.98 6.07 9.55
CA ILE A 47 27.77 6.28 10.36
C ILE A 47 26.72 5.21 10.04
N ALA A 48 26.51 4.92 8.75
CA ALA A 48 25.56 3.92 8.30
C ALA A 48 25.93 2.50 8.75
N PHE A 49 27.22 2.17 8.69
CA PHE A 49 27.74 0.89 9.18
C PHE A 49 27.56 0.75 10.70
N ASN A 50 27.85 1.82 11.44
CA ASN A 50 27.64 1.86 12.88
C ASN A 50 26.16 1.66 13.24
N LYS A 51 25.24 2.27 12.49
CA LYS A 51 23.80 2.05 12.63
C LYS A 51 23.41 0.60 12.32
N ALA A 52 24.04 -0.01 11.32
CA ALA A 52 23.83 -1.42 11.01
C ALA A 52 24.22 -2.32 12.20
N CYS A 53 25.31 -2.01 12.91
CA CYS A 53 25.68 -2.72 14.15
C CYS A 53 24.59 -2.64 15.22
N GLU A 54 23.89 -1.51 15.33
CA GLU A 54 22.83 -1.29 16.33
C GLU A 54 21.52 -1.99 15.96
N SER A 55 21.15 -2.02 14.68
CA SER A 55 19.86 -2.51 14.20
C SER A 55 19.88 -3.94 13.66
N TYR A 56 21.04 -4.60 13.68
CA TYR A 56 21.18 -5.94 13.14
C TYR A 56 20.48 -6.99 14.01
N ILE A 57 19.81 -7.93 13.34
CA ILE A 57 19.15 -9.08 13.94
C ILE A 57 19.70 -10.31 13.23
N GLU A 58 20.30 -11.22 14.00
CA GLU A 58 21.01 -12.42 13.48
C GLU A 58 20.12 -13.32 12.62
N ASP A 59 18.81 -13.35 12.91
CA ASP A 59 17.79 -14.12 12.20
C ASP A 59 17.43 -13.57 10.81
N LYS A 60 17.91 -12.36 10.46
CA LYS A 60 17.56 -11.66 9.19
C LYS A 60 18.63 -11.78 8.09
N GLY A 61 19.64 -12.63 8.28
CA GLY A 61 20.67 -12.92 7.28
C GLY A 61 22.02 -12.25 7.57
N ASN A 62 22.96 -12.30 6.62
CA ASN A 62 24.36 -11.90 6.84
C ASN A 62 24.57 -10.38 7.11
N PHE A 63 25.28 -10.05 8.19
CA PHE A 63 25.60 -8.69 8.61
C PHE A 63 26.30 -7.83 7.54
N PHE A 64 27.33 -8.38 6.85
CA PHE A 64 28.07 -7.61 5.84
C PHE A 64 27.20 -7.28 4.62
N SER A 65 26.26 -8.15 4.28
CA SER A 65 25.29 -7.88 3.21
C SER A 65 24.30 -6.79 3.64
N TYR A 66 23.80 -6.87 4.88
CA TYR A 66 22.91 -5.87 5.46
C TYR A 66 23.56 -4.48 5.58
N SER A 67 24.77 -4.41 6.12
CA SER A 67 25.52 -3.15 6.27
C SER A 67 25.85 -2.51 4.92
N LYS A 68 26.12 -3.30 3.87
CA LYS A 68 26.27 -2.80 2.49
C LYS A 68 25.05 -2.02 2.01
N VAL A 69 23.85 -2.54 2.28
CA VAL A 69 22.58 -1.91 1.89
C VAL A 69 22.41 -0.59 2.65
N LEU A 70 22.68 -0.58 3.97
CA LEU A 70 22.57 0.62 4.79
C LEU A 70 23.56 1.72 4.37
N ILE A 71 24.81 1.35 4.09
CA ILE A 71 25.84 2.26 3.54
C ILE A 71 25.36 2.86 2.23
N LYS A 72 24.90 2.02 1.29
CA LYS A 72 24.45 2.46 -0.02
C LYS A 72 23.27 3.44 0.09
N ASN A 73 22.26 3.12 0.88
CA ASN A 73 21.09 3.99 1.04
C ASN A 73 21.46 5.34 1.67
N SER A 74 22.35 5.33 2.65
CA SER A 74 22.79 6.57 3.32
C SER A 74 23.59 7.47 2.38
N LEU A 75 24.41 6.89 1.50
CA LEU A 75 25.12 7.64 0.45
C LEU A 75 24.16 8.21 -0.60
N ILE A 76 23.15 7.44 -1.04
CA ILE A 76 22.12 7.93 -1.97
C ILE A 76 21.37 9.11 -1.37
N ASP A 77 20.96 9.00 -0.10
CA ASP A 77 20.28 10.10 0.60
C ASP A 77 21.18 11.32 0.77
N TYR A 78 22.47 11.12 1.03
CA TYR A 78 23.45 12.19 1.08
C TYR A 78 23.57 12.90 -0.27
N PHE A 79 23.78 12.15 -1.37
CA PHE A 79 23.88 12.74 -2.71
C PHE A 79 22.60 13.45 -3.14
N ARG A 80 21.42 12.90 -2.80
CA ARG A 80 20.12 13.53 -3.09
C ARG A 80 19.94 14.86 -2.36
N LYS A 81 20.43 14.97 -1.11
CA LYS A 81 20.36 16.21 -0.32
C LYS A 81 21.42 17.24 -0.75
N ASN A 82 22.58 16.79 -1.20
CA ASN A 82 23.67 17.67 -1.62
C ASN A 82 23.57 18.10 -3.09
N SER A 83 22.80 17.39 -3.92
CA SER A 83 22.66 17.68 -5.35
C SER A 83 21.29 18.28 -5.64
N ASN A 84 21.25 19.59 -5.88
CA ASN A 84 20.13 20.24 -6.57
C ASN A 84 20.11 19.91 -8.10
N ASN A 85 20.71 18.80 -8.53
CA ASN A 85 20.75 18.41 -9.95
C ASN A 85 20.80 16.87 -10.12
N PRO A 86 19.98 16.26 -10.99
CA PRO A 86 19.81 14.81 -11.09
C PRO A 86 20.77 14.24 -12.14
N TYR A 87 22.05 14.10 -11.80
CA TYR A 87 22.98 13.40 -12.69
C TYR A 87 24.02 12.60 -11.91
N LEU A 88 23.62 11.39 -11.49
CA LEU A 88 24.55 10.29 -11.25
C LEU A 88 24.00 9.05 -11.97
N THR A 89 24.41 8.92 -13.24
CA THR A 89 24.20 7.73 -14.05
C THR A 89 25.11 6.63 -13.52
N PHE A 90 24.54 5.68 -12.77
CA PHE A 90 25.27 4.50 -12.29
C PHE A 90 25.31 3.44 -13.39
N ASP A 91 26.30 3.52 -14.28
CA ASP A 91 26.49 2.51 -15.33
C ASP A 91 27.33 1.30 -14.85
N ASP A 92 26.75 0.11 -14.94
CA ASP A 92 27.40 -1.21 -14.93
C ASP A 92 27.87 -1.86 -13.60
N GLU A 93 26.88 -2.31 -12.82
CA GLU A 93 26.81 -3.65 -12.16
C GLU A 93 25.31 -4.04 -12.05
N ASN A 94 24.64 -4.01 -13.20
CA ASN A 94 23.17 -3.97 -13.33
C ASN A 94 22.43 -5.30 -13.06
N SER A 95 23.05 -6.46 -12.90
CA SER A 95 22.23 -7.69 -12.86
C SER A 95 21.50 -7.97 -11.53
N GLN A 96 22.07 -7.60 -10.37
CA GLN A 96 21.42 -7.84 -9.06
C GLN A 96 20.78 -6.59 -8.47
N LEU A 97 21.35 -5.43 -8.77
CA LEU A 97 20.82 -4.15 -8.30
C LEU A 97 19.65 -3.70 -9.14
N GLU A 98 19.71 -3.81 -10.46
CA GLU A 98 18.55 -3.57 -11.33
C GLU A 98 17.45 -4.61 -11.04
N TYR A 99 17.74 -5.84 -10.57
CA TYR A 99 16.68 -6.78 -10.17
C TYR A 99 15.94 -6.33 -8.89
N ILE A 100 16.66 -5.79 -7.89
CA ILE A 100 16.05 -5.34 -6.63
C ILE A 100 15.44 -3.94 -6.79
N ASP A 101 16.09 -3.03 -7.51
CA ASP A 101 15.60 -1.68 -7.80
C ASP A 101 14.51 -1.68 -8.88
N ASN A 102 14.59 -2.54 -9.92
CA ASN A 102 13.43 -2.75 -10.80
C ASN A 102 12.33 -3.42 -10.02
N LYS A 103 12.55 -4.43 -9.17
CA LYS A 103 11.44 -5.02 -8.41
C LYS A 103 10.80 -4.01 -7.47
N ASN A 104 11.58 -3.18 -6.77
CA ASN A 104 11.02 -2.13 -5.91
C ASN A 104 10.38 -0.99 -6.73
N SER A 105 10.92 -0.61 -7.88
CA SER A 105 10.37 0.44 -8.74
C SER A 105 9.17 -0.03 -9.55
N LEU A 106 9.15 -1.28 -10.03
CA LEU A 106 7.98 -1.96 -10.58
C LEU A 106 6.93 -2.10 -9.50
N THR A 107 7.28 -2.58 -8.29
CA THR A 107 6.32 -2.69 -7.19
C THR A 107 5.79 -1.32 -6.78
N ASN A 108 6.62 -0.28 -6.72
CA ASN A 108 6.16 1.08 -6.42
C ASN A 108 5.30 1.64 -7.55
N TYR A 109 5.68 1.44 -8.81
CA TYR A 109 4.90 1.84 -9.98
C TYR A 109 3.58 1.07 -10.08
N GLU A 110 3.58 -0.23 -9.77
CA GLU A 110 2.39 -1.08 -9.69
C GLU A 110 1.48 -0.60 -8.55
N ILE A 111 2.04 -0.28 -7.39
CA ILE A 111 1.30 0.31 -6.26
C ILE A 111 0.74 1.68 -6.64
N GLU A 112 1.51 2.53 -7.32
CA GLU A 112 1.07 3.85 -7.80
C GLU A 112 -0.06 3.70 -8.83
N GLN A 113 0.09 2.81 -9.79
CA GLN A 113 -0.94 2.48 -10.78
C GLN A 113 -2.20 1.91 -10.12
N GLU A 114 -2.05 1.04 -9.13
CA GLU A 114 -3.17 0.48 -8.38
C GLU A 114 -3.87 1.58 -7.56
N ASN A 115 -3.11 2.47 -6.91
CA ASN A 115 -3.65 3.63 -6.20
C ASN A 115 -4.37 4.59 -7.16
N LEU A 116 -3.84 4.80 -8.35
CA LEU A 116 -4.46 5.61 -9.39
C LEU A 116 -5.80 5.00 -9.82
N ARG A 117 -5.82 3.69 -10.13
CA ARG A 117 -7.06 2.97 -10.47
C ARG A 117 -8.09 3.03 -9.36
N ARG A 118 -7.66 2.86 -8.10
CA ARG A 118 -8.55 3.03 -6.93
C ARG A 118 -9.14 4.43 -6.86
N SER A 119 -8.32 5.46 -7.11
CA SER A 119 -8.77 6.85 -7.14
C SER A 119 -9.76 7.11 -8.27
N GLU A 120 -9.50 6.61 -9.47
CA GLU A 120 -10.41 6.70 -10.62
C GLU A 120 -11.76 6.05 -10.33
N GLU A 121 -11.75 4.87 -9.69
CA GLU A 121 -12.95 4.15 -9.30
C GLU A 121 -13.80 4.96 -8.29
N ILE A 122 -13.16 5.56 -7.29
CA ILE A 122 -13.84 6.43 -6.31
C ILE A 122 -14.48 7.63 -7.00
N ILE A 123 -13.77 8.27 -7.95
CA ILE A 123 -14.29 9.41 -8.70
C ILE A 123 -15.48 8.99 -9.57
N ALA A 124 -15.36 7.87 -10.30
CA ALA A 124 -16.42 7.33 -11.13
C ALA A 124 -17.66 7.00 -10.31
N PHE A 125 -17.50 6.36 -9.16
CA PHE A 125 -18.60 6.04 -8.26
C PHE A 125 -19.23 7.30 -7.66
N ASN A 126 -18.44 8.32 -7.30
CA ASN A 126 -18.98 9.60 -6.84
C ASN A 126 -19.88 10.26 -7.90
N ASN A 127 -19.41 10.28 -9.16
CA ASN A 127 -20.19 10.80 -10.28
C ASN A 127 -21.46 9.98 -10.54
N GLU A 128 -21.41 8.66 -10.32
CA GLU A 128 -22.61 7.83 -10.40
C GLU A 128 -23.60 8.14 -9.26
N LEU A 129 -23.13 8.23 -8.01
CA LEU A 129 -23.96 8.57 -6.85
C LEU A 129 -24.71 9.90 -7.03
N GLN A 130 -24.07 10.90 -7.64
CA GLN A 130 -24.70 12.18 -7.94
C GLN A 130 -25.94 12.04 -8.83
N LYS A 131 -25.98 11.06 -9.76
CA LYS A 131 -27.16 10.76 -10.59
C LYS A 131 -28.37 10.29 -9.77
N TYR A 132 -28.13 9.86 -8.52
CA TYR A 132 -29.15 9.43 -7.56
C TYR A 132 -29.33 10.43 -6.42
N ASN A 133 -28.80 11.66 -6.53
CA ASN A 133 -28.77 12.68 -5.46
C ASN A 133 -28.15 12.15 -4.15
N LEU A 134 -27.08 11.35 -4.28
CA LEU A 134 -26.29 10.84 -3.17
C LEU A 134 -24.88 11.42 -3.21
N SER A 135 -24.25 11.47 -2.03
CA SER A 135 -22.83 11.79 -1.86
C SER A 135 -22.23 10.87 -0.80
N PHE A 136 -20.90 10.74 -0.77
CA PHE A 136 -20.22 9.97 0.26
C PHE A 136 -20.52 10.47 1.69
N GLU A 137 -20.69 11.78 1.87
CA GLU A 137 -21.04 12.38 3.17
C GLU A 137 -22.44 11.91 3.65
N VAL A 138 -23.40 11.88 2.73
CA VAL A 138 -24.75 11.36 3.00
C VAL A 138 -24.71 9.86 3.29
N LEU A 139 -23.87 9.09 2.59
CA LEU A 139 -23.70 7.66 2.85
C LEU A 139 -23.02 7.40 4.19
N ALA A 140 -21.99 8.17 4.55
CA ALA A 140 -21.29 8.05 5.82
C ALA A 140 -22.22 8.33 7.01
N SER A 141 -23.03 9.39 6.92
CA SER A 141 -24.03 9.75 7.95
C SER A 141 -25.21 8.79 8.03
N SER A 142 -25.55 8.11 6.92
CA SER A 142 -26.62 7.11 6.86
C SER A 142 -26.10 5.67 6.88
N SER A 143 -24.85 5.45 7.27
CA SER A 143 -24.27 4.11 7.41
C SER A 143 -24.62 3.51 8.78
N PRO A 144 -25.01 2.23 8.85
CA PRO A 144 -25.20 1.56 10.14
C PRO A 144 -23.89 1.45 10.91
N THR A 145 -23.93 1.62 12.22
CA THR A 145 -22.75 1.49 13.10
C THR A 145 -22.45 0.03 13.45
N HIS A 146 -23.50 -0.76 13.72
CA HIS A 146 -23.38 -2.15 14.14
C HIS A 146 -23.10 -3.11 12.97
N ARG A 147 -22.13 -4.00 13.16
CA ARG A 147 -21.70 -5.00 12.18
C ARG A 147 -22.86 -5.87 11.68
N ASP A 148 -23.69 -6.41 12.58
CA ASP A 148 -24.82 -7.27 12.20
C ASP A 148 -25.81 -6.58 11.25
N THR A 149 -25.97 -5.26 11.40
CA THR A 149 -26.83 -4.48 10.51
C THR A 149 -26.14 -4.28 9.15
N LYS A 150 -24.83 -3.97 9.14
CA LYS A 150 -24.04 -3.90 7.90
C LYS A 150 -24.14 -5.20 7.10
N ASP A 151 -23.90 -6.34 7.74
CA ASP A 151 -23.87 -7.65 7.09
C ASP A 151 -25.24 -8.03 6.50
N LYS A 152 -26.33 -7.73 7.22
CA LYS A 152 -27.70 -7.91 6.72
C LYS A 152 -27.98 -7.05 5.49
N LEU A 153 -27.59 -5.78 5.52
CA LEU A 153 -27.83 -4.87 4.38
C LEU A 153 -26.97 -5.24 3.17
N LEU A 154 -25.73 -5.69 3.40
CA LEU A 154 -24.84 -6.19 2.35
C LEU A 154 -25.42 -7.43 1.68
N THR A 155 -25.91 -8.38 2.47
CA THR A 155 -26.58 -9.59 1.96
C THR A 155 -27.80 -9.24 1.13
N LEU A 156 -28.64 -8.31 1.61
CA LEU A 156 -29.81 -7.83 0.89
C LEU A 156 -29.41 -7.19 -0.45
N ALA A 157 -28.42 -6.30 -0.43
CA ALA A 157 -27.93 -5.63 -1.63
C ALA A 157 -27.37 -6.62 -2.66
N PHE A 158 -26.66 -7.66 -2.22
CA PHE A 158 -26.13 -8.72 -3.08
C PHE A 158 -27.22 -9.56 -3.76
N ILE A 159 -28.30 -9.87 -3.05
CA ILE A 159 -29.45 -10.55 -3.66
C ILE A 159 -30.09 -9.63 -4.71
N CYS A 160 -30.28 -8.35 -4.37
CA CYS A 160 -30.88 -7.37 -5.28
C CYS A 160 -30.00 -7.05 -6.50
N SER A 161 -28.68 -7.07 -6.38
CA SER A 161 -27.77 -6.78 -7.49
C SER A 161 -27.74 -7.87 -8.56
N LYS A 162 -28.29 -9.07 -8.26
CA LYS A 162 -28.44 -10.17 -9.22
C LYS A 162 -29.79 -10.17 -9.94
N GLU A 163 -30.73 -9.33 -9.49
CA GLU A 163 -32.10 -9.30 -9.99
C GLU A 163 -32.27 -8.17 -11.01
N SER A 164 -32.32 -8.51 -12.31
CA SER A 164 -32.37 -7.54 -13.41
C SER A 164 -33.56 -6.59 -13.29
N SER A 165 -34.71 -7.07 -12.83
CA SER A 165 -35.93 -6.25 -12.67
C SER A 165 -35.74 -5.11 -11.66
N ILE A 166 -34.96 -5.34 -10.60
CA ILE A 166 -34.63 -4.33 -9.59
C ILE A 166 -33.64 -3.31 -10.16
N LEU A 167 -32.61 -3.77 -10.88
CA LEU A 167 -31.61 -2.89 -11.50
C LEU A 167 -32.24 -1.96 -12.53
N GLU A 168 -33.05 -2.49 -13.44
CA GLU A 168 -33.77 -1.69 -14.44
C GLU A 168 -34.64 -0.61 -13.77
N TYR A 169 -35.35 -0.97 -12.71
CA TYR A 169 -36.16 -0.02 -11.96
C TYR A 169 -35.30 1.09 -11.35
N ILE A 170 -34.17 0.75 -10.72
CA ILE A 170 -33.24 1.71 -10.13
C ILE A 170 -32.68 2.65 -11.21
N HIS A 171 -32.23 2.12 -12.35
CA HIS A 171 -31.65 2.93 -13.42
C HIS A 171 -32.67 3.90 -14.02
N LYS A 172 -33.94 3.49 -14.17
CA LYS A 172 -35.02 4.29 -14.75
C LYS A 172 -35.61 5.30 -13.78
N SER A 173 -35.91 4.89 -12.55
CA SER A 173 -36.61 5.72 -11.56
C SER A 173 -35.69 6.49 -10.62
N LYS A 174 -34.40 6.11 -10.57
CA LYS A 174 -33.42 6.59 -9.57
C LYS A 174 -33.83 6.31 -8.11
N MET A 175 -34.72 5.34 -7.90
CA MET A 175 -35.24 4.95 -6.59
C MET A 175 -35.20 3.43 -6.40
N ILE A 176 -35.17 2.98 -5.14
CA ILE A 176 -35.24 1.54 -4.83
C ILE A 176 -36.70 1.03 -4.84
N PRO A 177 -36.99 -0.12 -5.46
CA PRO A 177 -38.32 -0.70 -5.45
C PRO A 177 -38.58 -1.45 -4.13
N VAL A 178 -38.84 -0.70 -3.05
CA VAL A 178 -38.97 -1.23 -1.67
C VAL A 178 -39.88 -2.45 -1.58
N LYS A 179 -41.04 -2.42 -2.25
CA LYS A 179 -42.00 -3.53 -2.23
C LYS A 179 -41.42 -4.81 -2.85
N GLN A 180 -40.72 -4.69 -3.98
CA GLN A 180 -40.12 -5.83 -4.68
C GLN A 180 -38.96 -6.39 -3.85
N ILE A 181 -38.12 -5.52 -3.28
CA ILE A 181 -37.02 -5.91 -2.40
C ILE A 181 -37.57 -6.67 -1.17
N CYS A 182 -38.62 -6.16 -0.52
CA CYS A 182 -39.27 -6.85 0.61
C CYS A 182 -39.72 -8.27 0.26
N ILE A 183 -40.33 -8.45 -0.91
CA ILE A 183 -40.82 -9.76 -1.37
C ILE A 183 -39.64 -10.68 -1.67
N LEU A 184 -38.62 -10.18 -2.36
CA LEU A 184 -37.44 -10.95 -2.77
C LEU A 184 -36.60 -11.43 -1.57
N THR A 185 -36.38 -10.55 -0.58
CA THR A 185 -35.47 -10.83 0.54
C THR A 185 -36.19 -11.15 1.85
N ASN A 186 -37.52 -11.25 1.82
CA ASN A 186 -38.40 -11.44 3.00
C ASN A 186 -38.07 -10.49 4.16
N SER A 187 -37.61 -9.28 3.84
CA SER A 187 -37.07 -8.32 4.81
C SER A 187 -38.09 -7.27 5.21
N ASN A 188 -37.97 -6.77 6.45
CA ASN A 188 -38.90 -5.79 6.99
C ASN A 188 -38.83 -4.46 6.20
N ARG A 189 -40.00 -3.99 5.74
CA ARG A 189 -40.13 -2.72 5.02
C ARG A 189 -39.51 -1.52 5.76
N LYS A 190 -39.68 -1.44 7.08
CA LYS A 190 -39.10 -0.35 7.89
C LYS A 190 -37.57 -0.33 7.84
N LEU A 191 -36.94 -1.51 7.76
CA LEU A 191 -35.48 -1.64 7.64
C LEU A 191 -35.01 -1.09 6.29
N ILE A 192 -35.66 -1.50 5.19
CA ILE A 192 -35.30 -1.08 3.84
C ILE A 192 -35.51 0.43 3.66
N GLU A 193 -36.63 0.97 4.12
CA GLU A 193 -36.91 2.41 4.06
C GLU A 193 -35.88 3.21 4.85
N LYS A 194 -35.53 2.76 6.06
CA LYS A 194 -34.53 3.42 6.91
C LYS A 194 -33.16 3.50 6.25
N TRP A 195 -32.72 2.40 5.62
CA TRP A 195 -31.39 2.28 5.03
C TRP A 195 -31.37 2.41 3.51
N ARG A 196 -32.43 2.95 2.90
CA ARG A 196 -32.63 2.97 1.44
C ARG A 196 -31.46 3.56 0.65
N ARG A 197 -30.85 4.63 1.17
CA ARG A 197 -29.71 5.31 0.54
C ARG A 197 -28.46 4.43 0.55
N TYR A 198 -28.20 3.79 1.69
CA TYR A 198 -27.08 2.88 1.86
C TYR A 198 -27.25 1.60 1.03
N ILE A 199 -28.44 1.02 1.03
CA ILE A 199 -28.78 -0.15 0.20
C ILE A 199 -28.60 0.18 -1.29
N LEU A 200 -29.10 1.33 -1.75
CA LEU A 200 -28.94 1.75 -3.14
C LEU A 200 -27.46 1.83 -3.54
N ALA A 201 -26.63 2.46 -2.71
CA ALA A 201 -25.20 2.54 -2.97
C ALA A 201 -24.55 1.15 -3.03
N LEU A 202 -24.89 0.25 -2.12
CA LEU A 202 -24.37 -1.13 -2.14
C LEU A 202 -24.81 -1.90 -3.39
N ILE A 203 -26.06 -1.75 -3.83
CA ILE A 203 -26.55 -2.40 -5.05
C ILE A 203 -25.76 -1.90 -6.27
N LEU A 204 -25.55 -0.58 -6.38
CA LEU A 204 -24.78 0.00 -7.49
C LEU A 204 -23.35 -0.56 -7.52
N ILE A 205 -22.66 -0.54 -6.37
CA ILE A 205 -21.32 -1.12 -6.21
C ILE A 205 -21.30 -2.60 -6.64
N LEU A 206 -22.27 -3.38 -6.19
CA LEU A 206 -22.37 -4.83 -6.43
C LEU A 206 -22.87 -5.22 -7.83
N SER A 207 -23.50 -4.29 -8.54
CA SER A 207 -23.99 -4.51 -9.91
C SER A 207 -22.97 -4.16 -10.99
N ASN A 208 -22.08 -3.19 -10.75
CA ASN A 208 -21.08 -2.76 -11.73
C ASN A 208 -19.69 -3.37 -11.44
N GLU A 209 -19.18 -4.18 -12.38
CA GLU A 209 -17.88 -4.86 -12.28
C GLU A 209 -16.69 -3.90 -12.28
N GLU A 210 -16.87 -2.68 -12.79
CA GLU A 210 -15.85 -1.62 -12.76
C GLU A 210 -15.50 -1.21 -11.32
N TYR A 211 -16.34 -1.56 -10.34
CA TYR A 211 -16.12 -1.23 -8.94
C TYR A 211 -15.40 -2.32 -8.12
N ALA A 212 -14.43 -2.99 -8.74
CA ALA A 212 -13.73 -4.12 -8.15
C ALA A 212 -12.93 -3.75 -6.88
N TYR A 213 -12.25 -2.60 -6.84
CA TYR A 213 -11.46 -2.22 -5.67
C TYR A 213 -12.37 -1.80 -4.51
N ILE A 214 -13.43 -1.03 -4.75
CA ILE A 214 -14.42 -0.65 -3.72
C ILE A 214 -15.08 -1.91 -3.14
N ARG A 215 -15.42 -2.90 -3.98
CA ARG A 215 -15.94 -4.20 -3.52
C ARG A 215 -14.95 -4.91 -2.60
N SER A 216 -13.65 -4.85 -2.89
CA SER A 216 -12.64 -5.50 -2.04
C SER A 216 -12.58 -4.89 -0.63
N TYR A 217 -12.75 -3.57 -0.49
CA TYR A 217 -12.82 -2.89 0.81
C TYR A 217 -14.08 -3.17 1.62
N LEU A 218 -15.19 -3.50 0.95
CA LEU A 218 -16.41 -3.91 1.64
C LEU A 218 -16.28 -5.29 2.31
N ASN A 219 -15.10 -5.92 2.21
CA ASN A 219 -14.76 -7.22 2.82
C ASN A 219 -15.84 -8.26 2.55
N ILE A 220 -16.36 -8.23 1.32
CA ILE A 220 -17.47 -9.07 0.90
C ILE A 220 -16.90 -10.48 0.77
N LYS A 221 -16.94 -11.25 1.86
CA LYS A 221 -16.92 -12.70 1.81
C LYS A 221 -18.22 -13.14 1.14
N VAL A 222 -18.26 -13.02 -0.19
CA VAL A 222 -19.34 -13.57 -1.01
C VAL A 222 -19.29 -15.09 -0.84
N GLY A 223 -20.20 -15.65 -0.07
CA GLY A 223 -20.62 -17.04 -0.26
C GLY A 223 -19.84 -18.16 0.44
N GLU A 224 -19.01 -17.91 1.45
CA GLU A 224 -18.65 -18.98 2.40
C GLU A 224 -19.73 -19.04 3.48
N LYS A 225 -20.84 -19.69 3.13
CA LYS A 225 -21.62 -20.41 4.15
C LYS A 225 -20.88 -21.72 4.38
N ASP A 226 -20.30 -21.87 5.56
CA ASP A 226 -20.29 -23.19 6.22
C ASP A 226 -21.74 -23.58 6.56
#